data_AF-A0A3D5D1L1-F1
#
_entry.id   AF-A0A3D5D1L1-F1
#
_cell.length_a   1.000
_cell.length_b   1.000
_cell.length_c   1.000
_cell.angle_alpha   90.00
_cell.angle_beta   90.00
_cell.angle_gamma   90.00
#
_symmetry.space_group_name_H-M   'P 1'
#
loop_
_entity.id
_entity.type
_entity.pdbx_description
1 polymer ?
#
loop_
_entity_poly.entity_id
_entity_poly.type
_entity_poly.pdbx_seq_one_letter_code
_entity_poly.pdbx_strand_id
1 'polypeptide(L)'
;VGIKDATGGIERGTDLLLRVPADFAVYSGDDATSLALMLLGGKGVISVTANVAPQLMHEMCVHALNGNIAAAKAANAKLFALHQKLFVEANPIPVKWVLQQMGLIATGIRLPLVNLSSQYHEVLRSAMKQADIAA
;
A
#
# COMPACT_ATOMS: atom_id res chain seq x y z
N VAL A 1 15.64 15.27 2.51
CA VAL A 1 15.96 13.94 1.88
C VAL A 1 15.54 12.83 2.84
N GLY A 2 15.44 11.56 2.43
CA GLY A 2 14.87 10.51 3.30
C GLY A 2 15.10 9.08 2.83
N ILE A 3 14.49 8.11 3.53
CA ILE A 3 14.57 6.67 3.26
C ILE A 3 13.18 6.05 3.11
N LYS A 4 13.08 5.06 2.22
CA LYS A 4 11.95 4.12 2.15
C LYS A 4 12.33 2.84 2.88
N ASP A 5 11.71 2.55 4.02
CA ASP A 5 11.88 1.26 4.70
C ASP A 5 10.72 0.32 4.35
N ALA A 6 11.04 -0.75 3.63
CA ALA A 6 10.06 -1.72 3.12
C ALA A 6 10.03 -3.03 3.93
N THR A 7 10.58 -3.04 5.15
CA THR A 7 10.68 -4.28 5.94
C THR A 7 9.36 -4.69 6.58
N GLY A 8 8.43 -3.74 6.77
CA GLY A 8 7.21 -3.94 7.56
C GLY A 8 7.46 -4.08 9.07
N GLY A 9 8.72 -4.01 9.52
CA GLY A 9 9.08 -4.14 10.93
C GLY A 9 8.83 -2.84 11.69
N ILE A 10 7.75 -2.77 12.46
CA ILE A 10 7.44 -1.58 13.28
C ILE A 10 8.50 -1.31 14.35
N GLU A 11 9.10 -2.34 14.94
CA GLU A 11 10.25 -2.20 15.85
C GLU A 11 11.41 -1.49 15.15
N ARG A 12 11.83 -1.98 13.99
CA ARG A 12 12.89 -1.39 13.18
C ARG A 12 12.55 0.04 12.75
N GLY A 13 11.31 0.27 12.30
CA GLY A 13 10.83 1.60 11.91
C GLY A 13 10.87 2.59 13.06
N THR A 14 10.53 2.14 14.28
CA THR A 14 10.64 2.95 15.50
C THR A 14 12.09 3.28 15.82
N ASP A 15 12.99 2.28 15.82
CA ASP A 15 14.42 2.49 16.05
C ASP A 15 15.02 3.48 15.03
N LEU A 16 14.63 3.37 13.76
CA LEU A 16 15.04 4.30 12.71
C LEU A 16 14.55 5.73 13.00
N LEU A 17 13.26 5.90 13.32
CA LEU A 17 12.66 7.21 13.63
C LEU A 17 13.35 7.89 14.83
N LEU A 18 13.82 7.12 15.81
CA LEU A 18 14.53 7.64 16.99
C LEU A 18 15.98 8.06 16.70
N ARG A 19 16.59 7.57 15.62
CA ARG A 19 18.01 7.80 15.30
C ARG A 19 18.24 8.80 14.17
N VAL A 20 17.27 8.98 13.28
CA VAL A 20 17.42 9.87 12.13
C VAL A 20 17.43 11.35 12.56
N PRO A 21 18.17 12.21 11.83
CA PRO A 21 18.08 13.66 12.02
C PRO A 21 16.65 14.18 11.78
N ALA A 22 16.31 15.32 12.41
CA ALA A 22 14.96 15.89 12.34
C ALA A 22 14.51 16.29 10.90
N ASP A 23 15.46 16.61 10.03
CA ASP A 23 15.23 16.96 8.62
C ASP A 23 15.27 15.76 7.67
N PHE A 24 15.42 14.54 8.21
CA PHE A 24 15.47 13.30 7.46
C PHE A 24 14.13 12.56 7.53
N ALA A 25 13.50 12.33 6.39
CA ALA A 25 12.18 11.71 6.32
C ALA A 25 12.25 10.17 6.26
N VAL A 26 11.37 9.50 7.00
CA VAL A 26 11.18 8.04 6.92
C VAL A 26 9.82 7.75 6.27
N TYR A 27 9.83 7.02 5.16
CA TYR A 27 8.62 6.60 4.44
C TYR A 27 8.46 5.09 4.54
N SER A 28 7.22 4.64 4.68
CA SER A 28 6.92 3.21 4.57
C SER A 28 7.09 2.76 3.12
N GLY A 29 7.68 1.59 2.94
CA GLY A 29 7.64 0.83 1.71
C GLY A 29 6.74 -0.39 1.76
N ASP A 30 6.06 -0.62 2.88
CA ASP A 30 5.08 -1.67 3.10
C ASP A 30 3.69 -1.05 3.36
N ASP A 31 2.72 -1.42 2.54
CA ASP A 31 1.38 -0.84 2.60
C ASP A 31 0.64 -1.25 3.89
N ALA A 32 0.76 -2.52 4.30
CA ALA A 32 0.01 -3.09 5.42
C ALA A 32 0.37 -2.44 6.77
N THR A 33 1.61 -2.03 6.93
CA THR A 33 2.14 -1.40 8.15
C THR A 33 2.31 0.12 8.04
N SER A 34 1.99 0.70 6.88
CA SER A 34 2.19 2.13 6.61
C SER A 34 1.49 3.05 7.61
N LEU A 35 0.24 2.76 7.97
CA LEU A 35 -0.50 3.52 8.98
C LEU A 35 0.24 3.54 10.31
N ALA A 36 0.68 2.38 10.79
CA ALA A 36 1.38 2.28 12.08
C ALA A 36 2.70 3.06 12.07
N LEU A 37 3.47 3.00 10.99
CA LEU A 37 4.70 3.78 10.87
C LEU A 37 4.43 5.29 10.86
N MET A 38 3.40 5.74 10.13
CA MET A 38 3.02 7.17 10.11
C MET A 38 2.58 7.66 11.49
N LEU A 39 1.82 6.85 12.24
CA LEU A 39 1.41 7.19 13.61
C LEU A 39 2.61 7.30 14.59
N LEU A 40 3.73 6.67 14.28
CA LEU A 40 4.99 6.77 15.04
C LEU A 40 5.88 7.93 14.60
N GLY A 41 5.51 8.67 13.54
CA GLY A 41 6.25 9.83 13.04
C GLY A 41 6.78 9.70 11.62
N GLY A 42 6.52 8.57 10.95
CA GLY A 42 6.78 8.39 9.52
C GLY A 42 6.06 9.46 8.68
N LYS A 43 6.67 9.86 7.56
CA LYS A 43 6.21 11.00 6.75
C LYS A 43 5.33 10.61 5.57
N GLY A 44 5.04 9.33 5.40
CA GLY A 44 4.16 8.83 4.34
C GLY A 44 4.49 7.41 3.93
N VAL A 45 4.01 7.02 2.74
CA VAL A 45 4.21 5.69 2.15
C VAL A 45 4.46 5.81 0.65
N ILE A 46 5.39 5.00 0.15
CA ILE A 46 5.59 4.77 -1.29
C ILE A 46 4.90 3.46 -1.64
N SER A 47 3.65 3.59 -2.08
CA SER A 47 2.62 2.55 -2.04
C SER A 47 2.43 1.80 -3.35
N VAL A 48 2.12 0.50 -3.26
CA VAL A 48 1.58 -0.28 -4.39
C VAL A 48 0.07 -0.08 -4.48
N THR A 49 -0.63 -0.14 -3.35
CA THR A 49 -2.09 0.02 -3.23
C THR A 49 -2.58 1.33 -3.82
N ALA A 50 -1.78 2.40 -3.74
CA ALA A 50 -2.12 3.70 -4.31
C ALA A 50 -2.30 3.69 -5.84
N ASN A 51 -1.82 2.68 -6.56
CA ASN A 51 -2.09 2.56 -8.00
C ASN A 51 -3.56 2.30 -8.29
N VAL A 52 -4.25 1.58 -7.41
CA VAL A 52 -5.63 1.10 -7.63
C VAL A 52 -6.64 1.80 -6.73
N ALA A 53 -6.20 2.34 -5.59
CA ALA A 53 -7.02 3.10 -4.64
C ALA A 53 -6.34 4.43 -4.23
N PRO A 54 -5.98 5.31 -5.18
CA PRO A 54 -5.19 6.52 -4.89
C PRO A 54 -5.88 7.48 -3.91
N GLN A 55 -7.18 7.72 -4.08
CA GLN A 55 -7.94 8.63 -3.22
C GLN A 55 -7.97 8.13 -1.77
N LEU A 56 -8.33 6.87 -1.56
CA LEU A 56 -8.45 6.29 -0.23
C LEU A 56 -7.10 6.17 0.49
N MET A 57 -6.02 5.86 -0.26
CA MET A 57 -4.65 5.93 0.26
C MET A 57 -4.26 7.35 0.69
N HIS A 58 -4.59 8.35 -0.12
CA HIS A 58 -4.35 9.75 0.22
C HIS A 58 -5.09 10.17 1.49
N GLU A 59 -6.38 9.85 1.59
CA GLU A 59 -7.20 10.12 2.78
C GLU A 59 -6.60 9.47 4.04
N MET A 60 -6.19 8.20 3.96
CA MET A 60 -5.51 7.51 5.07
C MET A 60 -4.24 8.25 5.51
N CYS A 61 -3.37 8.63 4.56
CA CYS A 61 -2.13 9.34 4.86
C CYS A 61 -2.38 10.72 5.47
N VAL A 62 -3.29 11.51 4.90
CA VAL A 62 -3.64 12.85 5.42
C VAL A 62 -4.22 12.74 6.82
N HIS A 63 -5.12 11.79 7.07
CA HIS A 63 -5.66 11.57 8.41
C HIS A 63 -4.59 11.14 9.40
N ALA A 64 -3.67 10.24 9.02
CA ALA A 64 -2.58 9.82 9.89
C ALA A 64 -1.64 10.99 10.25
N LEU A 65 -1.22 11.78 9.26
CA LEU A 65 -0.30 12.91 9.45
C LEU A 65 -0.92 14.06 10.24
N ASN A 66 -2.24 14.24 10.17
CA ASN A 66 -2.96 15.26 10.94
C ASN A 66 -3.43 14.76 12.32
N GLY A 67 -3.09 13.53 12.73
CA GLY A 67 -3.50 12.98 14.03
C GLY A 67 -4.96 12.54 14.11
N ASN A 68 -5.68 12.46 12.99
CA ASN A 68 -7.06 12.00 12.92
C ASN A 68 -7.13 10.46 12.92
N ILE A 69 -6.71 9.85 14.03
CA ILE A 69 -6.48 8.39 14.15
C ILE A 69 -7.72 7.57 13.78
N ALA A 70 -8.92 7.97 14.23
CA ALA A 70 -10.15 7.24 13.95
C ALA A 70 -10.45 7.17 12.44
N ALA A 71 -10.32 8.29 11.73
CA ALA A 71 -10.53 8.36 10.29
C ALA A 71 -9.43 7.60 9.51
N ALA A 72 -8.17 7.71 9.95
CA ALA A 72 -7.06 6.98 9.35
C ALA A 72 -7.25 5.45 9.46
N LYS A 73 -7.70 4.96 10.62
CA LYS A 73 -8.03 3.54 10.84
C LYS A 73 -9.19 3.08 9.96
N ALA A 74 -10.22 3.90 9.80
CA ALA A 74 -11.37 3.56 8.95
C ALA A 74 -10.95 3.43 7.48
N ALA A 75 -10.16 4.36 6.96
CA ALA A 75 -9.62 4.29 5.61
C ALA A 75 -8.70 3.06 5.43
N ASN A 76 -7.77 2.84 6.35
CA ASN A 76 -6.88 1.67 6.33
C ASN A 76 -7.65 0.34 6.40
N ALA A 77 -8.75 0.27 7.16
CA ALA A 77 -9.57 -0.94 7.26
C ALA A 77 -10.19 -1.33 5.91
N LYS A 78 -10.68 -0.34 5.14
CA LYS A 78 -11.16 -0.57 3.77
C LYS A 78 -10.05 -1.05 2.84
N LEU A 79 -8.85 -0.49 2.98
CA LEU A 79 -7.68 -0.81 2.14
C LEU A 79 -6.99 -2.13 2.51
N PHE A 80 -7.19 -2.64 3.73
CA PHE A 80 -6.33 -3.68 4.30
C PHE A 80 -6.31 -4.99 3.49
N ALA A 81 -7.43 -5.34 2.85
CA ALA A 81 -7.47 -6.47 1.95
C ALA A 81 -6.60 -6.25 0.72
N LEU A 82 -6.63 -5.06 0.10
CA LEU A 82 -5.74 -4.73 -1.02
C LEU A 82 -4.27 -4.74 -0.60
N HIS A 83 -3.92 -4.18 0.57
CA HIS A 83 -2.54 -4.19 1.08
C HIS A 83 -1.93 -5.58 1.11
N GLN A 84 -2.71 -6.59 1.52
CA GLN A 84 -2.23 -7.97 1.57
C GLN A 84 -2.34 -8.65 0.21
N LYS A 85 -3.47 -8.49 -0.48
CA LYS A 85 -3.78 -9.30 -1.66
C LYS A 85 -3.07 -8.84 -2.92
N LEU A 86 -2.58 -7.60 -2.98
CA LEU A 86 -1.69 -7.14 -4.05
C LEU A 86 -0.30 -7.80 -4.02
N PHE A 87 -0.04 -8.69 -3.06
CA PHE A 87 1.20 -9.46 -2.90
C PHE A 87 0.97 -10.98 -2.84
N VAL A 88 -0.19 -11.49 -3.31
CA VAL A 88 -0.42 -12.95 -3.49
C VAL A 88 0.56 -13.60 -4.47
N GLU A 89 1.14 -12.80 -5.36
CA GLU A 89 2.33 -13.10 -6.15
C GLU A 89 3.27 -11.89 -6.13
N ALA A 90 4.48 -12.04 -6.65
CA ALA A 90 5.47 -10.98 -6.66
C ALA A 90 4.94 -9.69 -7.34
N ASN A 91 5.00 -8.56 -6.64
CA ASN A 91 4.74 -7.25 -7.22
C ASN A 91 5.73 -6.98 -8.38
N PRO A 92 5.29 -6.50 -9.57
CA PRO A 92 3.99 -5.89 -9.87
C PRO A 92 2.95 -6.80 -10.54
N ILE A 93 3.04 -8.13 -10.42
CA ILE A 93 2.09 -9.04 -11.08
C ILE A 93 0.62 -8.77 -10.66
N PRO A 94 0.26 -8.74 -9.36
CA PRO A 94 -1.13 -8.56 -8.96
C PRO A 94 -1.68 -7.17 -9.27
N VAL A 95 -0.90 -6.11 -9.00
CA VAL A 95 -1.35 -4.72 -9.23
C VAL A 95 -1.57 -4.43 -10.71
N LYS A 96 -0.74 -4.97 -11.60
CA LYS A 96 -0.97 -4.85 -13.04
C LYS A 96 -2.23 -5.57 -13.49
N TRP A 97 -2.53 -6.73 -12.91
CA TRP A 97 -3.78 -7.42 -13.20
C TRP A 97 -4.99 -6.60 -12.77
N VAL A 98 -4.96 -5.99 -11.57
CA VAL A 98 -6.06 -5.13 -11.10
C VAL A 98 -6.22 -3.90 -12.02
N LEU A 99 -5.14 -3.21 -12.36
CA LEU A 99 -5.17 -2.07 -13.29
C LEU A 99 -5.71 -2.45 -14.68
N GLN A 100 -5.42 -3.68 -15.15
CA GLN A 100 -6.00 -4.21 -16.38
C GLN A 100 -7.50 -4.46 -16.23
N GLN A 101 -7.95 -5.01 -15.09
CA GLN A 101 -9.39 -5.19 -14.85
C GLN A 101 -10.11 -3.84 -14.90
N MET A 102 -9.55 -2.83 -14.23
CA MET A 102 -10.04 -1.44 -14.21
C MET A 102 -10.02 -0.73 -15.58
N GLY A 103 -9.57 -1.37 -16.65
CA GLY A 103 -9.47 -0.79 -17.99
C GLY A 103 -8.42 0.33 -18.13
N LEU A 104 -7.52 0.48 -17.14
CA LEU A 104 -6.54 1.56 -17.12
C LEU A 104 -5.25 1.23 -17.89
N ILE A 105 -4.95 -0.06 -18.07
CA ILE A 105 -3.79 -0.52 -18.83
C ILE A 105 -4.17 -1.72 -19.72
N ALA A 106 -3.42 -1.89 -20.80
CA ALA A 106 -3.48 -3.13 -21.59
C ALA A 106 -2.79 -4.30 -20.87
N THR A 107 -3.10 -5.52 -21.30
CA THR A 107 -2.33 -6.72 -20.92
C THR A 107 -0.87 -6.56 -21.31
N GLY A 108 0.05 -6.88 -20.40
CA GLY A 108 1.48 -6.91 -20.71
C GLY A 108 2.38 -6.87 -19.49
N ILE A 109 3.27 -7.86 -19.40
CA ILE A 109 4.33 -7.91 -18.41
C ILE A 109 5.55 -8.59 -19.05
N ARG A 110 6.77 -8.11 -18.74
CA ARG A 110 8.00 -8.62 -19.35
C ARG A 110 8.57 -9.76 -18.50
N LEU A 111 9.09 -10.78 -19.17
CA LEU A 111 9.84 -11.85 -18.53
C LEU A 111 11.00 -11.26 -17.68
N PRO A 112 11.33 -11.86 -16.53
CA PRO A 112 10.86 -13.18 -16.05
C PRO A 112 9.49 -13.16 -15.37
N LEU A 113 8.81 -12.02 -15.28
CA LEU A 113 7.47 -11.94 -14.73
C LEU A 113 6.44 -12.50 -15.72
N VAL A 114 5.36 -13.05 -15.17
CA VAL A 114 4.24 -13.63 -15.92
C VAL A 114 2.92 -12.99 -15.49
N ASN A 115 1.85 -13.22 -16.25
CA ASN A 115 0.52 -12.77 -15.86
C ASN A 115 0.07 -13.50 -14.59
N LEU A 116 -0.75 -12.82 -13.78
CA LEU A 116 -1.27 -13.35 -12.52
C LEU A 116 -1.98 -14.69 -12.72
N SER A 117 -1.59 -15.69 -11.93
CA SER A 117 -2.21 -17.02 -11.94
C SER A 117 -3.73 -16.93 -11.68
N SER A 118 -4.52 -17.68 -12.46
CA SER A 118 -5.99 -17.64 -12.42
C SER A 118 -6.59 -17.94 -11.04
N GLN A 119 -5.93 -18.77 -10.24
CA GLN A 119 -6.34 -19.10 -8.87
C GLN A 119 -6.45 -17.89 -7.94
N TYR A 120 -5.76 -16.77 -8.24
CA TYR A 120 -5.77 -15.55 -7.43
C TYR A 120 -6.74 -14.48 -7.94
N HIS A 121 -7.41 -14.68 -9.08
CA HIS A 121 -8.30 -13.66 -9.67
C HIS A 121 -9.46 -13.30 -8.74
N GLU A 122 -10.15 -14.30 -8.18
CA GLU A 122 -11.26 -14.05 -7.23
C GLU A 122 -10.80 -13.44 -5.90
N VAL A 123 -9.57 -13.75 -5.47
CA VAL A 123 -8.97 -13.16 -4.27
C VAL A 123 -8.83 -11.65 -4.45
N LEU A 124 -8.34 -11.20 -5.62
CA LEU A 124 -8.21 -9.78 -5.91
C LEU A 124 -9.55 -9.09 -6.16
N ARG A 125 -10.50 -9.73 -6.89
CA ARG A 125 -11.86 -9.17 -7.06
C ARG A 125 -12.53 -8.92 -5.72
N SER A 126 -12.38 -9.84 -4.78
CA SER A 126 -12.93 -9.70 -3.43
C SER A 126 -12.29 -8.54 -2.67
N ALA A 127 -10.96 -8.37 -2.78
CA ALA A 127 -10.25 -7.24 -2.17
C ALA A 127 -10.64 -5.89 -2.79
N MET A 128 -10.83 -5.83 -4.12
CA MET A 128 -11.31 -4.63 -4.82
C MET A 128 -12.70 -4.22 -4.30
N LYS A 129 -13.63 -5.16 -4.19
CA LYS A 129 -14.99 -4.91 -3.68
C LYS A 129 -14.99 -4.36 -2.26
N GLN A 130 -14.12 -4.86 -1.38
CA GLN A 130 -14.02 -4.36 0.01
C GLN A 130 -13.50 -2.92 0.09
N ALA A 131 -12.69 -2.51 -0.88
CA ALA A 131 -12.16 -1.16 -0.99
C ALA A 131 -13.01 -0.25 -1.89
N ASP A 132 -14.22 -0.67 -2.27
CA ASP A 132 -15.12 0.06 -3.17
C ASP A 132 -14.49 0.37 -4.55
N ILE A 133 -13.57 -0.48 -5.02
CA ILE A 133 -12.92 -0.33 -6.34
C ILE A 133 -13.69 -1.13 -7.40
N ALA A 134 -14.12 -0.44 -8.45
CA ALA A 134 -14.75 -1.08 -9.60
C ALA A 134 -13.73 -1.83 -10.46
N ALA A 135 -14.13 -2.99 -10.98
CA ALA A 135 -13.46 -3.63 -12.10
C ALA A 135 -13.92 -2.97 -13.39
#